data_AF-A0A1V1UNC3-F1
#
_entry.id   AF-A0A1V1UNC3-F1
#
_cell.length_a   1.000
_cell.length_b   1.000
_cell.length_c   1.000
_cell.angle_alpha   90.00
_cell.angle_beta   90.00
_cell.angle_gamma   90.00
#
_symmetry.space_group_name_H-M   'P 1'
#
loop_
_entity.id
_entity.type
_entity.pdbx_description
1 polymer ?
#
loop_
_entity_poly.entity_id
_entity_poly.type
_entity_poly.pdbx_seq_one_letter_code
_entity_poly.pdbx_strand_id
1 'polypeptide(L)' 'MRHTLMLNLDEAHAIQLKELRQHFHLAADDTVRLAIRLTHARHKQKPDVLVPEFKPRASQEDWLDDEDNSPC' A
#
# COMPACT_ATOMS: atom_id res chain seq x y z
N MET A 1 17.45 6.56 -3.77
CA MET A 1 17.05 7.52 -4.82
C MET A 1 15.56 7.35 -5.09
N ARG A 2 14.78 8.43 -5.19
CA ARG A 2 13.35 8.35 -5.53
C ARG A 2 13.22 8.38 -7.06
N HIS A 3 12.62 7.33 -7.63
CA HIS A 3 12.28 7.28 -9.05
C HIS A 3 10.79 7.59 -9.20
N THR A 4 10.46 8.60 -10.00
CA THR A 4 9.09 8.95 -10.34
C THR A 4 8.80 8.42 -11.73
N LEU A 5 7.69 7.71 -11.89
CA LEU A 5 7.20 7.21 -13.16
C LEU A 5 5.92 7.95 -13.50
N MET A 6 5.80 8.38 -14.75
CA MET A 6 4.58 9.00 -15.27
C MET A 6 3.78 7.93 -15.99
N LEU A 7 2.52 7.76 -15.62
CA LEU A 7 1.63 6.76 -16.18
C LEU A 7 0.58 7.47 -17.04
N ASN A 8 0.50 7.08 -18.31
CA ASN A 8 -0.57 7.52 -19.18
C ASN A 8 -1.72 6.51 -19.07
N LEU A 9 -2.89 6.98 -18.68
CA LEU A 9 -4.10 6.19 -18.61
C LEU A 9 -4.98 6.54 -19.81
N ASP A 10 -5.58 5.53 -20.42
CA ASP A 10 -6.69 5.76 -21.32
C ASP A 10 -7.94 6.18 -20.53
N GLU A 11 -8.98 6.56 -21.27
CA GLU A 11 -10.23 7.06 -20.68
C GLU A 11 -10.90 6.03 -19.75
N ALA A 12 -10.91 4.75 -20.15
CA ALA A 12 -11.52 3.68 -19.35
C ALA A 12 -10.80 3.52 -18.00
N HIS A 13 -9.47 3.47 -18.00
CA HIS A 13 -8.68 3.37 -16.78
C HIS A 13 -8.76 4.65 -15.93
N ALA A 14 -8.90 5.82 -16.55
CA ALA A 14 -9.10 7.08 -15.83
C ALA A 14 -10.44 7.11 -15.07
N ILE A 15 -11.51 6.58 -15.67
CA ILE A 15 -12.82 6.43 -15.02
C ILE A 15 -12.72 5.47 -13.84
N GLN A 16 -12.11 4.30 -14.03
CA GLN A 16 -11.90 3.33 -12.96
C GLN A 16 -11.09 3.92 -11.80
N LEU A 17 -10.03 4.70 -12.10
CA LEU A 17 -9.27 5.39 -11.07
C LEU A 17 -10.13 6.38 -10.30
N LYS A 18 -11.03 7.11 -10.96
CA LYS A 18 -11.95 8.04 -10.30
C LYS A 18 -12.89 7.30 -9.33
N GLU A 19 -13.44 6.16 -9.74
CA GLU A 19 -14.31 5.34 -8.89
C GLU A 19 -13.54 4.78 -7.67
N LEU A 20 -12.35 4.23 -7.88
CA LEU A 20 -11.52 3.70 -6.80
C LEU A 20 -11.10 4.79 -5.81
N ARG A 21 -10.81 6.00 -6.29
CA ARG A 21 -10.50 7.14 -5.43
C ARG A 21 -11.68 7.50 -4.53
N GLN A 22 -12.90 7.48 -5.06
CA GLN A 22 -14.11 7.74 -4.27
C GLN A 22 -14.34 6.62 -3.26
N HIS A 23 -14.12 5.37 -3.64
CA HIS A 23 -14.32 4.23 -2.75
C HIS A 23 -13.34 4.25 -1.56
N PHE A 24 -12.04 4.40 -1.83
CA PHE A 24 -11.01 4.37 -0.79
C PHE A 24 -10.75 5.73 -0.13
N HIS A 25 -11.35 6.81 -0.64
CA HIS A 25 -11.11 8.18 -0.17
C HIS A 25 -9.62 8.58 -0.22
N LEU A 26 -8.94 8.21 -1.30
CA LEU A 26 -7.50 8.44 -1.50
C LEU A 26 -7.20 9.41 -2.66
N ALA A 27 -6.02 10.04 -2.60
CA ALA A 27 -5.47 10.77 -3.73
C ALA A 27 -5.14 9.82 -4.89
N ALA A 28 -5.11 10.34 -6.12
CA ALA A 28 -4.91 9.52 -7.31
C ALA A 28 -3.60 8.72 -7.28
N ASP A 29 -2.48 9.33 -6.87
CA ASP A 29 -1.19 8.65 -6.76
C ASP A 29 -1.24 7.50 -5.75
N ASP A 30 -1.83 7.74 -4.58
CA ASP A 30 -1.95 6.74 -3.52
C ASP A 30 -2.87 5.58 -3.92
N THR A 31 -3.97 5.88 -4.62
CA THR A 31 -4.87 4.85 -5.17
C THR A 31 -4.15 3.98 -6.19
N VAL A 32 -3.40 4.57 -7.12
CA VAL A 32 -2.62 3.80 -8.12
C VAL A 32 -1.55 2.95 -7.44
N ARG A 33 -0.85 3.50 -6.45
CA ARG A 33 0.16 2.78 -5.66
C ARG A 33 -0.46 1.60 -4.91
N LEU A 34 -1.65 1.78 -4.33
CA LEU A 34 -2.39 0.71 -3.68
C LEU A 34 -2.80 -0.38 -4.67
N ALA A 35 -3.37 0.00 -5.82
CA ALA A 35 -3.79 -0.94 -6.86
C ALA A 35 -2.63 -1.79 -7.36
N ILE A 36 -1.46 -1.19 -7.65
CA ILE A 36 -0.25 -1.92 -8.05
C ILE A 36 0.19 -2.91 -6.97
N ARG A 37 0.20 -2.48 -5.70
CA ARG A 37 0.59 -3.36 -4.58
C ARG A 37 -0.34 -4.55 -4.44
N LEU A 38 -1.66 -4.33 -4.52
CA LEU A 38 -2.66 -5.41 -4.43
C LEU A 38 -2.50 -6.40 -5.58
N THR A 39 -2.35 -5.91 -6.81
CA THR A 39 -2.15 -6.76 -7.99
C THR A 39 -0.85 -7.55 -7.91
N HIS A 40 0.25 -6.91 -7.50
CA HIS A 40 1.53 -7.59 -7.32
C HIS A 40 1.49 -8.64 -6.20
N ALA A 41 0.81 -8.36 -5.09
CA ALA A 41 0.60 -9.33 -4.02
C ALA A 41 -0.21 -10.54 -4.51
N ARG A 42 -1.30 -10.32 -5.26
CA ARG A 42 -2.09 -11.37 -5.90
C ARG A 42 -1.31 -12.18 -6.94
N HIS A 43 -0.40 -11.55 -7.67
CA HIS A 43 0.43 -12.24 -8.65
C HIS A 43 1.50 -13.12 -7.98
N LYS A 44 2.02 -12.72 -6.81
CA LYS A 44 3.04 -13.48 -6.07
C LYS A 44 2.46 -14.52 -5.12
N GLN A 45 1.25 -14.31 -4.59
CA GLN A 45 0.53 -15.31 -3.81
C GLN A 45 -0.20 -16.25 -4.78
N LYS A 46 -0.06 -17.56 -4.59
CA LYS A 46 -0.88 -18.53 -5.32
C LYS A 46 -2.37 -18.15 -5.15
N PRO A 47 -3.19 -18.24 -6.21
CA PRO A 47 -4.56 -17.69 -6.23
C PRO A 47 -5.50 -18.21 -5.14
N ASP A 48 -5.14 -19.27 -4.42
CA ASP A 48 -5.95 -19.88 -3.35
C ASP A 48 -5.78 -19.23 -1.96
N VAL A 49 -4.85 -18.27 -1.79
CA VAL A 49 -4.64 -17.60 -0.50
C VAL A 49 -5.32 -16.24 -0.51
N LEU A 50 -6.58 -16.22 -0.09
CA LEU A 50 -7.38 -15.02 0.04
C LEU A 50 -6.78 -14.08 1.11
N VAL A 51 -6.41 -12.88 0.64
CA VAL A 51 -6.18 -11.63 1.38
C VAL A 51 -4.78 -11.47 2.04
N PRO A 52 -3.96 -10.49 1.60
CA PRO A 52 -2.90 -9.95 2.43
C PRO A 52 -3.51 -9.16 3.60
N GLU A 53 -3.18 -9.55 4.82
CA GLU A 53 -3.54 -8.85 6.05
C GLU A 53 -3.17 -7.35 5.91
N PHE A 54 -4.19 -6.50 5.76
CA PHE A 54 -4.02 -5.05 5.65
C PHE A 54 -3.62 -4.51 7.03
N LYS A 55 -2.32 -4.29 7.24
CA LYS A 55 -1.81 -3.55 8.40
C LYS A 55 -1.61 -2.08 7.99
N PRO A 56 -2.55 -1.17 8.29
CA PRO A 56 -2.28 0.25 8.15
C PRO A 56 -1.20 0.59 9.17
N ARG A 57 0.03 0.86 8.71
CA ARG A 57 1.05 1.47 9.55
C ARG A 57 0.62 2.91 9.82
N ALA A 58 -0.19 3.10 10.86
CA ALA A 58 -0.15 4.35 11.62
C ALA A 58 1.16 4.32 12.40
N SER A 59 2.12 5.08 11.93
CA SER A 59 3.32 5.41 12.67
C SER A 59 2.95 6.26 13.88
N GLN A 60 3.23 5.76 15.08
CA GLN A 60 3.59 6.60 16.22
C GLN A 60 4.86 6.01 16.80
N GLU A 61 6.00 6.54 16.35
CA GLU A 61 7.23 6.55 17.13
C GLU A 61 6.91 7.31 18.43
N ASP A 62 7.11 6.69 19.61
CA ASP A 62 7.66 7.37 20.80
C ASP A 62 7.75 6.47 22.05
N TRP A 63 8.96 6.38 22.63
CA TRP A 63 9.34 6.09 24.05
C TRP A 63 8.84 4.76 24.68
N LEU A 64 9.64 3.81 25.17
CA LEU A 64 10.94 3.80 25.87
C LEU A 64 11.55 2.39 25.66
N ASP A 65 12.83 2.30 25.28
CA ASP A 65 13.63 1.08 25.50
C ASP A 65 14.79 1.48 26.41
N ASP A 66 14.45 1.69 27.68
CA ASP A 66 15.37 1.72 28.81
C ASP A 66 14.80 0.69 29.79
N GLU A 67 15.35 -0.53 29.75
CA GLU A 67 16.00 -1.16 30.90
C GLU A 67 16.10 -2.68 30.70
N ASP A 68 17.35 -3.12 30.81
CA ASP A 68 17.75 -4.35 31.48
C ASP A 68 17.55 -5.68 30.74
N ASN A 69 18.57 -6.06 29.97
CA ASN A 69 19.02 -7.46 30.02
C ASN A 69 20.47 -7.62 29.51
N SER A 70 21.43 -7.71 30.42
CA SER A 70 22.68 -8.43 30.15
C SER A 70 23.01 -9.31 31.36
N PRO A 71 22.96 -10.65 31.24
CA PRO A 71 23.38 -11.55 32.29
C PRO A 71 24.91 -11.62 32.37
N CYS A 72 25.41 -11.96 33.57
CA CYS A 72 26.82 -12.16 33.93
C CYS A 72 27.63 -13.03 32.97
#